data_AF-A0AA43PJ29-F1
#
_entry.id   AF-A0AA43PJ29-F1
#
_cell.length_a   1.000
_cell.length_b   1.000
_cell.length_c   1.000
_cell.angle_alpha   90.00
_cell.angle_beta   90.00
_cell.angle_gamma   90.00
#
_symmetry.space_group_name_H-M   'P 1'
#
loop_
_entity.id
_entity.type
_entity.pdbx_description
1 polymer ?
#
loop_
_entity_poly.entity_id
_entity_poly.type
_entity_poly.pdbx_seq_one_letter_code
_entity_poly.pdbx_strand_id
1 'polypeptide(L)'
;MAEFQVRVASEVIYYFEELKKVYGTNIDTEITRSQILTRAFEETKSISNWTPIIEDVNTIPLTNLEYISGSGTNIKAQISDDTEKGIRNLKYLFPSFTNTRSVTLGVTVKYMLKGALILNKTGQVSLDKSGSLDYQFEIFESKLKNMVAPINHEMLINLLNDFKNKINL
;
A
#
# COMPACT_ATOMS: atom_id res chain seq x y z
N MET A 1 -16.85 5.22 -8.70
CA MET A 1 -16.15 3.91 -8.69
C MET A 1 -15.94 3.56 -10.14
N ALA A 2 -14.67 3.38 -10.52
CA ALA A 2 -14.26 3.14 -11.88
C ALA A 2 -13.91 1.66 -12.10
N GLU A 3 -14.25 1.15 -13.29
CA GLU A 3 -13.78 -0.15 -13.75
C GLU A 3 -12.34 0.00 -14.26
N PHE A 4 -11.38 -0.49 -13.46
CA PHE A 4 -9.97 -0.46 -13.82
C PHE A 4 -9.58 -1.80 -14.45
N GLN A 5 -9.20 -1.76 -15.73
CA GLN A 5 -8.69 -2.90 -16.46
C GLN A 5 -7.34 -2.59 -17.11
N VAL A 6 -6.36 -3.48 -16.92
CA VAL A 6 -5.02 -3.33 -17.49
C VAL A 6 -4.38 -4.68 -17.78
N ARG A 7 -3.67 -4.76 -18.92
CA ARG A 7 -2.83 -5.91 -19.27
C ARG A 7 -1.45 -5.76 -18.63
N VAL A 8 -0.97 -6.80 -17.96
CA VAL A 8 0.31 -6.81 -17.23
C VAL A 8 1.15 -8.03 -17.57
N ALA A 9 2.45 -7.93 -17.30
CA ALA A 9 3.36 -9.07 -17.33
C ALA A 9 3.10 -10.01 -16.13
N SER A 10 3.51 -11.28 -16.25
CA SER A 10 3.35 -12.31 -15.22
C SER A 10 4.00 -11.92 -13.89
N GLU A 11 5.14 -11.21 -13.93
CA GLU A 11 5.81 -10.68 -12.73
C GLU A 11 4.89 -9.82 -11.85
N VAL A 12 3.91 -9.12 -12.45
CA VAL A 12 2.97 -8.29 -11.71
C VAL A 12 2.01 -9.14 -10.89
N ILE A 13 1.63 -10.32 -11.40
CA ILE A 13 0.80 -11.26 -10.66
C ILE A 13 1.53 -11.78 -9.42
N TYR A 14 2.83 -12.03 -9.54
CA TYR A 14 3.65 -12.37 -8.38
C TYR A 14 3.65 -11.25 -7.33
N TYR A 15 3.78 -9.97 -7.72
CA TYR A 15 3.67 -8.87 -6.76
C TYR A 15 2.29 -8.79 -6.10
N PHE A 16 1.20 -9.12 -6.81
CA PHE A 16 -0.12 -9.24 -6.19
C PHE A 16 -0.16 -10.32 -5.14
N GLU A 17 0.35 -11.52 -5.42
CA GLU A 17 0.35 -12.63 -4.46
C GLU A 17 1.21 -12.32 -3.23
N GLU A 18 2.36 -11.67 -3.41
CA GLU A 18 3.20 -11.25 -2.29
C GLU A 18 2.51 -10.17 -1.45
N LEU A 19 1.93 -9.14 -2.08
CA LEU A 19 1.18 -8.11 -1.35
C LEU A 19 -0.09 -8.67 -0.70
N LYS A 20 -0.73 -9.68 -1.28
CA LYS A 20 -1.86 -10.39 -0.67
C LYS A 20 -1.45 -11.00 0.67
N LYS A 21 -0.28 -11.64 0.74
CA LYS A 21 0.28 -12.20 1.99
C LYS A 21 0.59 -11.09 3.00
N VAL A 22 1.21 -10.00 2.54
CA VAL A 22 1.57 -8.86 3.41
C VAL A 22 0.33 -8.20 4.01
N TYR A 23 -0.68 -7.94 3.18
CA TYR A 23 -1.89 -7.22 3.59
C TYR A 23 -2.93 -8.10 4.30
N GLY A 24 -2.93 -9.41 4.02
CA GLY A 24 -3.89 -10.39 4.56
C GLY A 24 -3.50 -10.96 5.92
N THR A 25 -2.68 -10.26 6.71
CA THR A 25 -2.12 -10.77 7.96
C THR A 25 -3.11 -10.85 9.13
N ASN A 26 -4.31 -10.29 9.00
CA ASN A 26 -5.36 -10.40 10.01
C ASN A 26 -6.73 -10.60 9.33
N ILE A 27 -7.43 -11.68 9.72
CA ILE A 27 -8.82 -12.05 9.39
C ILE A 27 -8.96 -12.99 8.18
N ASP A 28 -9.82 -14.00 8.35
CA ASP A 28 -10.38 -14.96 7.38
C ASP A 28 -11.03 -14.33 6.11
N THR A 29 -10.81 -13.05 5.85
CA THR A 29 -11.31 -12.34 4.67
C THR A 29 -10.23 -12.23 3.61
N GLU A 30 -10.47 -12.89 2.48
CA GLU A 30 -9.62 -12.79 1.31
C GLU A 30 -9.57 -11.33 0.79
N ILE A 31 -8.38 -10.71 0.85
CA ILE A 31 -8.19 -9.37 0.30
C ILE A 31 -8.31 -9.37 -1.23
N THR A 32 -9.14 -8.49 -1.75
CA THR A 32 -9.42 -8.37 -3.19
C THR A 32 -8.33 -7.60 -3.94
N ARG A 33 -8.26 -7.79 -5.26
CA ARG A 33 -7.34 -7.02 -6.14
C ARG A 33 -7.58 -5.51 -6.05
N SER A 34 -8.82 -5.08 -5.87
CA SER A 34 -9.18 -3.67 -5.65
C SER A 34 -8.55 -3.10 -4.39
N GLN A 35 -8.61 -3.84 -3.28
CA GLN A 35 -8.00 -3.44 -2.02
C GLN A 35 -6.47 -3.42 -2.12
N ILE A 36 -5.87 -4.42 -2.78
CA ILE A 36 -4.42 -4.46 -3.01
C ILE A 36 -3.96 -3.25 -3.83
N LEU A 37 -4.61 -2.93 -4.96
CA LEU A 37 -4.27 -1.79 -5.80
C LEU A 37 -4.40 -0.46 -5.05
N THR A 38 -5.50 -0.30 -4.32
CA THR A 38 -5.79 0.93 -3.57
C THR A 38 -4.74 1.13 -2.48
N ARG A 39 -4.49 0.11 -1.66
CA ARG A 39 -3.51 0.19 -0.58
C ARG A 39 -2.09 0.42 -1.10
N ALA A 40 -1.68 -0.32 -2.13
CA ALA A 40 -0.36 -0.13 -2.73
C ALA A 40 -0.18 1.28 -3.28
N PHE A 41 -1.21 1.84 -3.95
CA PHE A 41 -1.17 3.22 -4.42
C PHE A 41 -0.98 4.21 -3.27
N GLU A 42 -1.76 4.09 -2.20
CA GLU A 42 -1.66 4.97 -1.02
C GLU A 42 -0.28 4.91 -0.37
N GLU A 43 0.26 3.71 -0.12
CA GLU A 43 1.58 3.53 0.50
C GLU A 43 2.70 4.15 -0.35
N THR A 44 2.58 4.06 -1.68
CA THR A 44 3.59 4.58 -2.61
C THR A 44 3.61 6.10 -2.76
N LYS A 45 2.63 6.83 -2.22
CA LYS A 45 2.63 8.31 -2.24
C LYS A 45 3.84 8.90 -1.50
N SER A 46 4.43 8.13 -0.60
CA SER A 46 5.64 8.46 0.15
C SER A 46 6.93 8.42 -0.68
N ILE A 47 6.90 7.80 -1.86
CA ILE A 47 8.06 7.63 -2.72
C ILE A 47 8.25 8.89 -3.57
N SER A 48 9.27 9.67 -3.22
CA SER A 48 9.71 10.82 -4.01
C SER A 48 10.74 10.45 -5.09
N ASN A 49 11.55 9.42 -4.84
CA ASN A 49 12.57 8.93 -5.77
C ASN A 49 12.28 7.48 -6.19
N TRP A 50 11.86 7.30 -7.44
CA TRP A 50 11.50 5.99 -8.00
C TRP A 50 12.67 5.24 -8.63
N THR A 51 13.83 5.88 -8.82
CA THR A 51 15.01 5.26 -9.46
C THR A 51 15.41 3.93 -8.80
N PRO A 52 15.56 3.82 -7.46
CA PRO A 52 16.00 2.56 -6.83
C PRO A 52 15.02 1.39 -7.02
N ILE A 53 13.73 1.70 -7.17
CA ILE A 53 12.67 0.71 -7.39
C ILE A 53 12.68 0.23 -8.84
N ILE A 54 12.84 1.16 -9.78
CA ILE A 54 12.84 0.90 -11.22
C ILE A 54 14.10 0.13 -11.63
N GLU A 55 15.27 0.52 -11.13
CA GLU A 55 16.56 -0.10 -11.39
C GLU A 55 16.79 -1.41 -10.62
N ASP A 56 15.87 -1.77 -9.73
CA ASP A 56 15.92 -3.02 -8.95
C ASP A 56 17.14 -3.13 -8.02
N VAL A 57 17.63 -2.00 -7.51
CA VAL A 57 18.76 -1.96 -6.57
C VAL A 57 18.41 -2.71 -5.27
N ASN A 58 17.13 -2.72 -4.90
CA ASN A 58 16.58 -3.48 -3.78
C ASN A 58 15.87 -4.72 -4.31
N THR A 59 16.67 -5.70 -4.73
CA THR A 59 16.21 -6.90 -5.47
C THR A 59 15.06 -7.61 -4.77
N ILE A 60 13.96 -7.79 -5.49
CA ILE A 60 12.98 -8.84 -5.18
C ILE A 60 13.47 -10.10 -5.89
N PRO A 61 13.88 -11.16 -5.17
CA PRO A 61 14.33 -12.38 -5.83
C PRO A 61 13.16 -12.97 -6.62
N LEU A 62 13.21 -12.85 -7.95
CA LEU A 62 12.26 -13.46 -8.88
C LEU A 62 12.51 -14.97 -9.05
N THR A 63 13.30 -15.58 -8.16
CA THR A 63 13.88 -16.92 -8.27
C THR A 63 12.87 -18.05 -8.39
N ASN A 64 11.59 -17.80 -8.11
CA ASN A 64 10.52 -18.79 -8.21
C ASN A 64 9.37 -18.37 -9.16
N LEU A 65 9.59 -17.38 -10.04
CA LEU A 65 8.68 -17.22 -11.18
C LEU A 65 8.92 -18.39 -12.12
N GLU A 66 8.20 -19.50 -11.90
CA GLU A 66 7.84 -20.35 -13.03
C GLU A 66 7.23 -19.39 -14.04
N TYR A 67 8.01 -19.07 -15.07
CA TYR A 67 7.63 -18.12 -16.09
C TYR A 67 6.36 -18.70 -16.72
N ILE A 68 5.19 -18.20 -16.31
CA ILE A 68 3.92 -18.52 -16.94
C ILE A 68 4.02 -17.87 -18.33
N SER A 69 4.65 -18.60 -19.23
CA SER A 69 4.96 -18.19 -20.58
C SER A 69 3.66 -17.90 -21.31
N GLY A 70 3.55 -16.71 -21.89
CA GLY A 70 2.82 -16.55 -23.15
C GLY A 70 1.57 -15.68 -23.15
N SER A 71 1.01 -15.25 -22.02
CA SER A 71 -0.15 -14.35 -22.06
C SER A 71 -0.09 -13.26 -21.00
N GLY A 72 0.13 -12.01 -21.43
CA GLY A 72 -0.08 -10.87 -20.55
C GLY A 72 -1.47 -10.96 -19.90
N THR A 73 -1.49 -10.99 -18.57
CA THR A 73 -2.70 -11.22 -17.77
C THR A 73 -3.49 -9.93 -17.66
N ASN A 74 -4.81 -10.00 -17.65
CA ASN A 74 -5.66 -8.85 -17.41
C ASN A 74 -5.98 -8.74 -15.92
N ILE A 75 -5.60 -7.63 -15.30
CA ILE A 75 -6.14 -7.22 -14.01
C ILE A 75 -7.47 -6.53 -14.29
N LYS A 76 -8.51 -6.93 -13.57
CA LYS A 76 -9.81 -6.25 -13.50
C LYS A 76 -10.11 -5.96 -12.03
N ALA A 77 -10.43 -4.71 -11.72
CA ALA A 77 -10.71 -4.27 -10.36
C ALA A 77 -11.68 -3.08 -10.39
N GLN A 78 -12.56 -3.00 -9.41
CA GLN A 78 -13.35 -1.78 -9.14
C GLN A 78 -12.62 -0.95 -8.09
N ILE A 79 -12.15 0.24 -8.46
CA ILE A 79 -11.42 1.15 -7.56
C ILE A 79 -12.10 2.51 -7.53
N SER A 80 -11.73 3.38 -6.57
CA SER A 80 -12.21 4.75 -6.57
C SER A 80 -11.65 5.52 -7.77
N ASP A 81 -12.38 6.56 -8.19
CA ASP A 81 -11.99 7.39 -9.33
C ASP A 81 -10.67 8.14 -9.01
N ASP A 82 -10.44 8.45 -7.74
CA ASP A 82 -9.20 9.09 -7.28
C ASP A 82 -7.99 8.16 -7.34
N THR A 83 -8.14 6.90 -6.93
CA THR A 83 -7.10 5.88 -7.09
C THR A 83 -6.81 5.66 -8.57
N GLU A 84 -7.84 5.57 -9.41
CA GLU A 84 -7.67 5.40 -10.86
C GLU A 84 -6.87 6.57 -11.47
N LYS A 85 -7.27 7.81 -11.18
CA LYS A 85 -6.57 9.02 -11.63
C LYS A 85 -5.14 9.05 -11.10
N GLY A 86 -4.94 8.70 -9.84
CA GLY A 86 -3.63 8.63 -9.20
C GLY A 86 -2.67 7.66 -9.91
N ILE A 87 -3.14 6.43 -10.20
CA ILE A 87 -2.37 5.44 -10.96
C ILE A 87 -2.07 5.97 -12.37
N ARG A 88 -3.03 6.61 -13.03
CA ARG A 88 -2.80 7.24 -14.35
C ARG A 88 -1.80 8.39 -14.27
N ASN A 89 -1.75 9.14 -13.17
CA ASN A 89 -0.77 10.20 -12.98
C ASN A 89 0.66 9.65 -12.83
N LEU A 90 0.83 8.50 -12.17
CA LEU A 90 2.12 7.82 -12.11
C LEU A 90 2.66 7.44 -13.50
N LYS A 91 1.78 7.14 -14.47
CA LYS A 91 2.17 6.89 -15.86
C LYS A 91 2.85 8.10 -16.51
N TYR A 92 2.48 9.33 -16.13
CA TYR A 92 3.14 10.54 -16.62
C TYR A 92 4.42 10.87 -15.83
N LEU A 93 4.50 10.41 -14.58
CA LEU A 93 5.66 10.61 -13.71
C LEU A 93 6.84 9.69 -14.10
N PHE A 94 6.60 8.39 -14.27
CA PHE A 94 7.65 7.37 -14.45
C PHE A 94 8.59 7.55 -15.65
N PRO A 95 8.20 8.12 -16.80
CA PRO A 95 9.11 8.43 -17.90
C PRO A 95 10.35 9.24 -17.47
N SER A 96 10.21 10.11 -16.45
CA SER A 96 11.32 10.89 -15.90
C SER A 96 12.36 10.05 -15.14
N PHE A 97 11.99 8.86 -14.68
CA PHE A 97 12.87 7.93 -13.95
C PHE A 97 13.38 6.78 -14.81
N THR A 98 12.67 6.42 -15.89
CA THR A 98 13.09 5.35 -16.83
C THR A 98 13.93 5.88 -17.99
N ASN A 99 14.08 7.20 -18.13
CA ASN A 99 14.67 7.86 -19.29
C ASN A 99 14.03 7.42 -20.62
N THR A 100 12.70 7.21 -20.60
CA THR A 100 11.92 6.85 -21.79
C THR A 100 10.90 7.94 -22.10
N ARG A 101 10.39 7.96 -23.34
CA ARG A 101 9.34 8.92 -23.73
C ARG A 101 7.99 8.63 -23.06
N SER A 102 7.71 7.36 -22.76
CA SER A 102 6.46 6.93 -22.15
C SER A 102 6.62 5.58 -21.46
N VAL A 103 5.68 5.28 -20.56
CA VAL A 103 5.47 3.95 -19.98
C VAL A 103 4.03 3.50 -20.22
N THR A 104 3.82 2.18 -20.32
CA THR A 104 2.47 1.62 -20.41
C THR A 104 1.83 1.58 -19.02
N LEU A 105 0.49 1.56 -18.97
CA LEU A 105 -0.22 1.46 -17.68
C LEU A 105 0.12 0.15 -16.95
N GLY A 106 0.41 -0.93 -17.67
CA GLY A 106 0.84 -2.20 -17.07
C GLY A 106 2.21 -2.08 -16.39
N VAL A 107 3.14 -1.35 -17.00
CA VAL A 107 4.45 -1.02 -16.39
C VAL A 107 4.26 -0.08 -15.20
N THR A 108 3.32 0.86 -15.28
CA THR A 108 2.98 1.73 -14.15
C THR A 108 2.49 0.92 -12.93
N VAL A 109 1.55 0.01 -13.15
CA VAL A 109 1.06 -0.88 -12.09
C VAL A 109 2.19 -1.77 -11.55
N LYS A 110 3.08 -2.24 -12.43
CA LYS A 110 4.27 -2.99 -12.02
C LYS A 110 5.11 -2.22 -11.00
N TYR A 111 5.57 -1.01 -11.36
CA TYR A 111 6.46 -0.24 -10.49
C TYR A 111 5.77 0.18 -9.20
N MET A 112 4.48 0.53 -9.25
CA MET A 112 3.69 0.84 -8.06
C MET A 112 3.65 -0.34 -7.08
N LEU A 113 3.25 -1.53 -7.54
CA LEU A 113 3.17 -2.72 -6.67
C LEU A 113 4.54 -3.14 -6.16
N LYS A 114 5.57 -3.04 -7.01
CA LYS A 114 6.96 -3.26 -6.62
C LYS A 114 7.39 -2.30 -5.50
N GLY A 115 7.10 -1.01 -5.66
CA GLY A 115 7.40 0.02 -4.68
C GLY A 115 6.73 -0.27 -3.34
N ALA A 116 5.43 -0.56 -3.35
CA ALA A 116 4.70 -0.95 -2.15
C ALA A 116 5.33 -2.18 -1.47
N LEU A 117 5.68 -3.23 -2.25
CA LEU A 117 6.29 -4.43 -1.69
C LEU A 117 7.65 -4.14 -1.03
N ILE A 118 8.48 -3.28 -1.65
CA ILE A 118 9.76 -2.86 -1.08
C ILE A 118 9.55 -2.07 0.22
N LEU A 119 8.61 -1.11 0.24
CA LEU A 119 8.29 -0.35 1.46
C LEU A 119 7.87 -1.29 2.59
N ASN A 120 7.02 -2.28 2.31
CA ASN A 120 6.59 -3.27 3.30
C ASN A 120 7.76 -4.14 3.80
N LYS A 121 8.63 -4.63 2.91
CA LYS A 121 9.79 -5.45 3.29
C LYS A 121 10.84 -4.68 4.10
N THR A 122 10.99 -3.39 3.83
CA THR A 122 11.98 -2.53 4.50
C THR A 122 11.42 -1.80 5.73
N GLY A 123 10.13 -1.98 6.04
CA GLY A 123 9.45 -1.27 7.12
C GLY A 123 9.28 0.24 6.88
N GLN A 124 9.51 0.70 5.64
CA GLN A 124 9.42 2.11 5.24
C GLN A 124 8.02 2.51 4.77
N VAL A 125 7.02 1.66 4.99
CA VAL A 125 5.62 2.05 4.74
C VAL A 125 5.32 3.24 5.65
N SER A 126 5.25 4.45 5.07
CA SER A 126 4.51 5.51 5.72
C SER A 126 3.04 5.14 5.57
N LEU A 127 2.55 4.34 6.51
CA LEU A 127 1.13 4.35 6.77
C LEU A 127 0.85 5.79 7.13
N ASP A 128 0.13 6.50 6.26
CA ASP A 128 -0.66 7.61 6.75
C ASP A 128 -1.65 6.95 7.74
N LYS A 129 -1.17 6.76 8.98
CA LYS A 129 -1.93 6.11 10.02
C LYS A 129 -3.17 6.94 10.35
N SER A 130 -3.32 8.15 9.79
CA SER A 130 -4.53 8.97 9.86
C SER A 130 -5.81 8.22 9.47
N GLY A 131 -5.75 7.15 8.68
CA GLY A 131 -6.90 6.27 8.45
C GLY A 131 -7.10 5.14 9.48
N SER A 132 -6.06 4.74 10.21
CA SER A 132 -6.13 3.64 11.18
C SER A 132 -6.82 4.10 12.46
N LEU A 133 -7.76 3.28 12.95
CA LEU A 133 -8.43 3.51 14.23
C LEU A 133 -7.43 3.64 15.38
N ASP A 134 -6.34 2.86 15.36
CA ASP A 134 -5.27 2.93 16.36
C ASP A 134 -4.62 4.30 16.47
N TYR A 135 -4.29 4.92 15.34
CA TYR A 135 -3.65 6.23 15.35
C TYR A 135 -4.64 7.37 15.58
N GLN A 136 -5.88 7.23 15.11
CA GLN A 136 -6.94 8.14 15.55
C GLN A 136 -7.15 8.06 17.07
N PHE A 137 -6.98 6.86 17.65
CA PHE A 137 -6.98 6.65 19.09
C PHE A 137 -5.76 7.27 19.78
N GLU A 138 -4.54 7.12 19.23
CA GLU A 138 -3.31 7.77 19.73
C GLU A 138 -3.44 9.31 19.74
N ILE A 139 -3.99 9.90 18.68
CA ILE A 139 -4.27 11.35 18.61
C ILE A 139 -5.29 11.76 19.66
N PHE A 140 -6.37 10.98 19.82
CA PHE A 140 -7.40 11.24 20.81
C PHE A 140 -6.86 11.16 22.25
N GLU A 141 -6.07 10.13 22.57
CA GLU A 141 -5.38 9.99 23.84
C GLU A 141 -4.49 11.21 24.14
N SER A 142 -3.67 11.63 23.17
CA SER A 142 -2.78 12.78 23.31
C SER A 142 -3.55 14.08 23.60
N LYS A 143 -4.69 14.30 22.92
CA LYS A 143 -5.56 15.45 23.19
C LYS A 143 -6.17 15.40 24.59
N LEU A 144 -6.63 14.24 25.05
CA LEU A 144 -7.19 14.07 26.39
C LEU A 144 -6.14 14.28 27.49
N LYS A 145 -4.91 13.77 27.31
CA LYS A 145 -3.79 14.00 28.24
C LYS A 145 -3.51 15.48 28.46
N ASN A 146 -3.63 16.30 27.40
CA ASN A 146 -3.44 17.75 27.50
C ASN A 146 -4.60 18.50 28.18
N MET A 147 -5.77 17.87 28.33
CA MET A 147 -6.95 18.44 29.00
C MET A 147 -7.08 18.01 30.46
N VAL A 148 -6.44 16.90 30.84
CA VAL A 148 -6.54 16.29 32.16
C VAL A 148 -5.32 16.66 32.99
N ALA A 149 -5.54 16.99 34.27
CA ALA A 149 -4.47 17.31 35.20
C ALA A 149 -3.48 16.12 35.34
N PRO A 150 -2.16 16.37 35.45
CA PRO A 150 -1.14 15.31 35.50
C PRO A 150 -1.39 14.21 36.55
N ILE A 151 -1.94 14.57 37.70
CA ILE A 151 -2.29 13.64 38.78
C ILE A 151 -3.29 12.55 38.35
N ASN A 152 -4.07 12.80 37.30
CA ASN A 152 -5.09 11.88 36.79
C ASN A 152 -4.65 11.14 35.52
N HIS A 153 -3.42 11.34 35.03
CA HIS A 153 -2.94 10.73 33.78
C HIS A 153 -2.93 9.21 33.83
N GLU A 154 -2.53 8.61 34.95
CA GLU A 154 -2.51 7.15 35.11
C GLU A 154 -3.92 6.56 35.01
N MET A 155 -4.89 7.17 35.70
CA MET A 155 -6.30 6.76 35.64
C MET A 155 -6.87 6.91 34.21
N LEU A 156 -6.51 7.98 33.50
CA LEU A 156 -6.90 8.19 32.11
C LEU A 156 -6.33 7.11 31.19
N ILE A 157 -5.04 6.78 31.31
CA ILE A 157 -4.39 5.76 30.48
C ILE A 157 -5.04 4.39 30.71
N ASN A 158 -5.30 4.02 31.97
CA ASN A 158 -5.95 2.75 32.29
C ASN A 158 -7.36 2.67 31.68
N LEU A 159 -8.16 3.75 31.79
CA LEU A 159 -9.49 3.81 31.19
C LEU A 159 -9.45 3.68 29.66
N LEU A 160 -8.51 4.37 29.01
CA LEU A 160 -8.35 4.32 27.56
C LEU A 160 -7.90 2.94 27.09
N ASN A 161 -6.98 2.29 27.81
CA ASN A 161 -6.54 0.92 27.53
C ASN A 161 -7.68 -0.09 27.69
N ASP A 162 -8.49 0.03 28.76
CA ASP A 162 -9.67 -0.81 28.95
C ASP A 162 -10.69 -0.66 27.83
N PHE A 163 -10.89 0.58 27.36
CA PHE A 163 -11.75 0.84 26.21
C PHE A 163 -11.17 0.24 24.93
N LYS A 164 -9.87 0.43 24.68
CA LYS A 164 -9.15 -0.09 23.52
C LYS A 164 -9.28 -1.61 23.41
N ASN A 165 -9.03 -2.30 24.52
CA ASN A 165 -9.17 -3.76 24.64
C ASN A 165 -10.61 -4.25 24.38
N LYS A 166 -11.64 -3.49 24.75
CA LYS A 166 -13.05 -3.86 24.52
C LYS A 166 -13.48 -3.78 23.06
N ILE A 167 -12.83 -2.93 22.26
CA ILE A 167 -13.17 -2.74 20.84
C ILE A 167 -12.17 -3.43 19.90
N ASN A 168 -11.33 -4.33 20.43
CA ASN A 168 -10.30 -5.07 19.69
C ASN A 168 -9.36 -4.16 18.86
N LEU A 169 -8.98 -3.03 19.43
CA LEU A 169 -7.85 -2.21 18.96
C LEU A 169 -6.57 -2.58 19.71
#